data_AF-A0A8J7HT95-F1
#
_entry.id   AF-A0A8J7HT95-F1
#
_cell.length_a   1.000
_cell.length_b   1.000
_cell.length_c   1.000
_cell.angle_alpha   90.00
_cell.angle_beta   90.00
_cell.angle_gamma   90.00
#
_symmetry.space_group_name_H-M   'P 1'
#
loop_
_entity.id
_entity.type
_entity.pdbx_description
1 polymer ?
#
loop_
_entity_poly.entity_id
_entity_poly.type
_entity_poly.pdbx_seq_one_letter_code
_entity_poly.pdbx_strand_id
1 'polypeptide(L)'
;MPNQSEEGREHHRGPDKGEAYGVAAVTQALSGIDFPASKEEILQKAKGHEEIHWTKDKTVDLKSLLEQTGQERFESMPELVEVISQSTREEETA
;
A
#
# COMPACT_ATOMS: atom_id res chain seq x y z
N MET A 1 -35.22 -24.48 -25.19
CA MET A 1 -35.67 -23.12 -24.84
C MET A 1 -34.46 -22.35 -24.34
N PRO A 2 -33.96 -21.34 -25.08
CA PRO A 2 -32.93 -20.43 -24.60
C PRO A 2 -33.56 -19.31 -23.77
N ASN A 3 -32.91 -18.84 -22.71
CA ASN A 3 -33.03 -17.44 -22.32
C ASN A 3 -31.75 -16.94 -21.63
N GLN A 4 -31.21 -15.87 -22.20
CA GLN A 4 -30.07 -15.08 -21.75
C GLN A 4 -30.46 -14.21 -20.55
N SER A 5 -29.48 -13.89 -19.70
CA SER A 5 -29.38 -12.81 -18.67
C SER A 5 -28.33 -13.32 -17.66
N GLU A 6 -27.13 -12.79 -17.45
CA GLU A 6 -26.62 -11.43 -17.56
C GLU A 6 -25.12 -11.42 -17.90
N GLU A 7 -24.78 -10.55 -18.83
CA GLU A 7 -23.45 -10.03 -19.09
C GLU A 7 -23.08 -9.03 -17.98
N GLY A 8 -21.81 -9.02 -17.55
CA GLY A 8 -21.23 -7.87 -16.86
C GLY A 8 -20.89 -8.06 -15.39
N ARG A 9 -19.65 -8.48 -15.14
CA ARG A 9 -18.58 -7.62 -14.58
C ARG A 9 -17.39 -8.50 -14.27
N GLU A 10 -16.35 -8.31 -15.06
CA GLU A 10 -14.98 -8.64 -14.70
C GLU A 10 -14.70 -8.09 -13.29
N HIS A 11 -14.77 -8.93 -12.27
CA HIS A 11 -14.26 -8.61 -10.93
C HIS A 11 -12.85 -9.16 -10.75
N HIS A 12 -12.05 -9.17 -11.81
CA HIS A 12 -10.60 -9.15 -11.68
C HIS A 12 -10.19 -7.70 -11.46
N ARG A 13 -10.26 -7.18 -10.22
CA ARG A 13 -9.60 -5.90 -9.94
C ARG A 13 -9.05 -5.80 -8.52
N GLY A 14 -8.29 -6.82 -8.17
CA GLY A 14 -7.23 -6.77 -7.17
C GLY A 14 -6.34 -7.98 -7.44
N PRO A 15 -4.99 -7.85 -7.35
CA PRO A 15 -4.15 -9.04 -7.28
C PRO A 15 -4.66 -9.93 -6.14
N ASP A 16 -4.57 -11.24 -6.31
CA ASP A 16 -4.97 -12.21 -5.29
C ASP A 16 -4.31 -11.85 -3.95
N LYS A 17 -4.94 -12.17 -2.81
CA LYS A 17 -4.61 -11.64 -1.46
C LYS A 17 -3.19 -11.96 -0.94
N GLY A 18 -2.28 -12.42 -1.78
CA GLY A 18 -0.85 -12.60 -1.52
C GLY A 18 0.09 -12.07 -2.61
N GLU A 19 -0.40 -11.40 -3.65
CA GLU A 19 0.40 -10.94 -4.83
C GLU A 19 0.41 -9.43 -5.03
N ALA A 20 -0.10 -8.65 -4.08
CA ALA A 20 -0.06 -7.20 -4.17
C ALA A 20 1.38 -6.71 -3.98
N TYR A 21 1.87 -5.90 -4.92
CA TYR A 21 3.18 -5.26 -4.85
C TYR A 21 3.07 -3.73 -4.89
N GLY A 22 4.02 -3.06 -4.27
CA GLY A 22 4.17 -1.61 -4.32
C GLY A 22 2.94 -0.88 -3.79
N VAL A 23 2.41 0.05 -4.59
CA VAL A 23 1.22 0.85 -4.26
C VAL A 23 0.02 -0.02 -3.87
N ALA A 24 -0.18 -1.16 -4.55
CA ALA A 24 -1.30 -2.04 -4.26
C ALA A 24 -1.15 -2.70 -2.89
N ALA A 25 0.06 -3.09 -2.50
CA ALA A 25 0.35 -3.66 -1.19
C ALA A 25 0.09 -2.64 -0.08
N VAL A 26 0.57 -1.40 -0.25
CA VAL A 26 0.31 -0.29 0.69
C VAL A 26 -1.18 -0.02 0.82
N THR A 27 -1.89 0.05 -0.30
CA THR A 27 -3.34 0.32 -0.31
C THR A 27 -4.14 -0.79 0.38
N GLN A 28 -3.69 -2.05 0.26
CA GLN A 28 -4.31 -3.18 0.95
C GLN A 28 -4.01 -3.16 2.46
N ALA A 29 -2.75 -2.93 2.84
CA ALA A 29 -2.34 -2.87 4.25
C ALA A 29 -3.04 -1.71 4.99
N LEU A 30 -3.26 -0.59 4.29
CA LEU A 30 -3.89 0.61 4.82
C LEU A 30 -5.35 0.76 4.40
N SER A 31 -5.99 -0.33 3.98
CA SER A 31 -7.37 -0.28 3.52
C SER A 31 -8.30 0.16 4.66
N GLY A 32 -9.10 1.20 4.41
CA GLY A 32 -9.99 1.80 5.40
C GLY A 32 -9.28 2.66 6.44
N ILE A 33 -8.14 3.25 6.09
CA ILE A 33 -7.65 4.46 6.76
C ILE A 33 -8.33 5.68 6.14
N ASP A 34 -8.71 6.63 6.99
CA ASP A 34 -9.22 7.93 6.56
C ASP A 34 -8.08 8.93 6.62
N PHE A 35 -7.93 9.74 5.56
CA PHE A 35 -6.92 10.78 5.50
C PHE A 35 -7.56 12.15 5.76
N PRO A 36 -6.84 13.11 6.37
CA PRO A 36 -5.41 13.06 6.75
C PRO A 36 -5.14 12.15 7.95
N ALA A 37 -4.08 11.34 7.86
CA ALA A 37 -3.71 10.37 8.89
C ALA A 37 -2.31 10.65 9.43
N SER A 38 -2.12 10.48 10.74
CA SER A 38 -0.79 10.59 11.36
C SER A 38 0.03 9.32 11.12
N LYS A 39 1.36 9.43 11.14
CA LYS A 39 2.30 8.30 11.08
C LYS A 39 1.90 7.20 12.07
N GLU A 40 1.62 7.58 13.31
CA GLU A 40 1.18 6.63 14.33
C GLU A 40 -0.11 5.89 13.96
N GLU A 41 -1.10 6.58 13.38
CA GLU A 41 -2.35 5.93 12.94
C GLU A 41 -2.12 4.98 11.77
N ILE A 42 -1.27 5.36 10.82
CA ILE A 42 -0.84 4.50 9.71
C ILE A 42 -0.14 3.25 10.27
N LEU A 43 0.76 3.40 11.23
CA LEU A 43 1.46 2.28 11.87
C LEU A 43 0.53 1.40 12.70
N GLN A 44 -0.42 1.97 13.42
CA GLN A 44 -1.43 1.19 14.14
C GLN A 44 -2.32 0.41 13.17
N LYS A 45 -2.66 1.01 12.03
CA LYS A 45 -3.46 0.37 10.99
C LYS A 45 -2.69 -0.74 10.28
N ALA A 46 -1.42 -0.50 9.98
CA ALA A 46 -0.51 -1.46 9.37
C ALA A 46 0.05 -2.47 10.37
N LYS A 47 -0.34 -2.44 11.65
CA LYS A 47 0.20 -3.33 12.67
C LYS A 47 -0.07 -4.80 12.31
N GLY A 48 0.99 -5.57 12.04
CA GLY A 48 0.90 -6.94 11.51
C GLY A 48 0.98 -7.06 9.98
N HIS A 49 1.05 -5.93 9.28
CA HIS A 49 1.29 -5.75 7.84
C HIS A 49 2.34 -4.63 7.62
N GLU A 50 3.29 -4.49 8.55
CA GLU A 50 4.35 -3.48 8.48
C GLU A 50 5.32 -3.81 7.33
N GLU A 51 5.50 -5.09 7.04
CA GLU A 51 6.24 -5.61 5.90
C GLU A 51 5.39 -5.50 4.63
N ILE A 52 5.67 -4.49 3.83
CA ILE A 52 5.04 -4.26 2.54
C ILE A 52 5.91 -4.86 1.45
N HIS A 53 5.37 -5.79 0.66
CA HIS A 53 6.05 -6.26 -0.53
C HIS A 53 6.07 -5.14 -1.58
N TRP A 54 7.20 -4.46 -1.74
CA TRP A 54 7.34 -3.37 -2.71
C TRP A 54 7.53 -3.92 -4.12
N THR A 55 8.38 -4.93 -4.27
CA THR A 55 8.55 -5.72 -5.50
C THR A 55 8.64 -7.20 -5.16
N LYS A 56 8.77 -8.07 -6.17
CA LYS A 56 8.88 -9.52 -5.96
C LYS A 56 10.07 -9.92 -5.08
N ASP A 57 11.16 -9.17 -5.15
CA ASP A 57 12.42 -9.45 -4.43
C ASP A 57 12.68 -8.44 -3.29
N LYS A 58 11.82 -7.42 -3.13
CA LYS A 58 12.02 -6.33 -2.16
C LYS A 58 10.80 -6.20 -1.25
N THR A 59 11.01 -6.51 0.01
CA THR A 59 10.10 -6.20 1.10
C THR A 59 10.61 -4.97 1.82
N VAL A 60 9.70 -4.07 2.17
CA VAL A 60 10.04 -2.82 2.85
C VAL A 60 9.28 -2.73 4.15
N ASP A 61 9.97 -2.29 5.20
CA ASP A 61 9.34 -2.04 6.48
C ASP A 61 8.73 -0.64 6.48
N LEU A 62 7.40 -0.57 6.46
CA LEU A 62 6.66 0.69 6.44
C LEU A 62 7.07 1.57 7.62
N LYS A 63 7.29 0.98 8.80
CA LYS A 63 7.69 1.73 9.98
C LYS A 63 9.03 2.43 9.78
N SER A 64 10.06 1.68 9.43
CA SER A 64 11.41 2.21 9.19
C SER A 64 11.41 3.28 8.11
N LEU A 65 10.62 3.09 7.03
CA LEU A 65 10.49 4.11 5.98
C LEU A 65 9.89 5.41 6.50
N LEU A 66 8.76 5.36 7.22
CA LEU A 66 8.11 6.55 7.75
C LEU A 66 8.96 7.25 8.84
N GLU A 67 9.75 6.50 9.58
CA GLU A 67 10.74 7.06 10.52
C GLU A 67 11.89 7.77 9.79
N GLN A 68 12.37 7.21 8.67
CA GLN A 68 13.42 7.82 7.84
C GLN A 68 12.97 9.12 7.16
N THR A 69 11.73 9.21 6.69
CA THR A 69 11.22 10.43 6.06
C THR A 69 11.07 11.58 7.05
N GLY A 70 10.97 11.29 8.35
CA GLY A 70 10.69 12.29 9.39
C GLY A 70 9.28 12.92 9.29
N GLN A 71 8.42 12.40 8.42
CA GLN A 71 7.08 12.92 8.20
C GLN A 71 6.10 12.32 9.21
N GLU A 72 5.43 13.19 9.96
CA GLU A 72 4.53 12.78 11.05
C GLU A 72 3.06 12.67 10.63
N ARG A 73 2.69 13.26 9.50
CA ARG A 73 1.32 13.28 8.99
C ARG A 73 1.32 13.18 7.47
N PHE A 74 0.31 12.48 6.96
CA PHE A 74 0.09 12.31 5.54
C PHE A 74 -1.27 12.86 5.17
N GLU A 75 -1.33 13.68 4.12
CA GLU A 75 -2.57 14.32 3.69
C GLU A 75 -3.46 13.36 2.89
N SER A 76 -2.89 12.37 2.21
CA SER A 76 -3.61 11.40 1.39
C SER A 76 -2.79 10.14 1.08
N MET A 77 -3.46 9.06 0.66
CA MET A 77 -2.80 7.82 0.24
C MET A 77 -1.73 8.00 -0.85
N PRO A 78 -1.94 8.81 -1.91
CA PRO A 78 -0.92 9.00 -2.95
C PRO A 78 0.35 9.67 -2.42
N GLU A 79 0.23 10.61 -1.47
CA GLU A 79 1.38 11.26 -0.83
C GLU A 79 2.21 10.25 -0.04
N LEU A 80 1.55 9.42 0.76
CA LEU A 80 2.20 8.35 1.51
C LEU A 80 2.94 7.37 0.58
N VAL A 81 2.30 6.97 -0.51
CA VAL A 81 2.89 6.07 -1.50
C VAL A 81 4.09 6.71 -2.20
N GLU A 82 4.01 8.01 -2.51
CA GLU A 82 5.11 8.74 -3.12
C GLU A 82 6.32 8.80 -2.18
N VAL A 83 6.10 9.10 -0.90
CA VAL A 83 7.14 9.08 0.14
C VAL A 83 7.81 7.70 0.22
N ILE A 84 7.01 6.63 0.31
CA ILE A 84 7.52 5.25 0.34
C ILE A 84 8.35 4.97 -0.92
N SER A 85 7.86 5.39 -2.10
CA SER A 85 8.54 5.19 -3.37
C SER A 85 9.86 5.95 -3.49
N GLN A 86 9.96 7.15 -2.91
CA GLN A 86 11.18 7.93 -2.89
C GLN A 86 12.21 7.27 -1.99
N SER A 87 11.83 6.94 -0.75
CA SER A 87 12.72 6.30 0.20
C SER A 87 13.22 4.92 -0.28
N THR A 88 12.39 4.14 -0.97
CA THR A 88 12.84 2.86 -1.56
C THR A 88 13.82 3.00 -2.71
N ARG A 89 13.74 4.09 -3.49
CA ARG A 89 14.67 4.35 -4.59
C ARG A 89 16.02 4.81 -4.07
N GLU A 90 16.03 5.62 -3.02
CA GLU A 90 17.25 6.15 -2.41
C GLU A 90 18.11 5.03 -1.80
N GLU A 91 17.48 4.02 -1.20
CA GLU A 91 18.15 2.84 -0.62
C GLU A 91 18.86 1.96 -1.66
N GLU A 92 18.51 2.08 -2.94
CA GLU A 92 19.13 1.31 -4.04
C GLU A 92 20.39 1.99 -4.62
N THR A 93 20.66 3.23 -4.21
CA THR A 93 21.80 4.04 -4.70
C THR A 93 22.91 4.27 -3.66
N ALA A 94 22.80 3.68 -2.47
CA ALA A 94 23.75 3.83 -1.36
C ALA A 94 24.78 2.68 -1.28
#